data_AF-A0A7S2VHI8-F1
#
_entry.id   AF-A0A7S2VHI8-F1
#
_cell.length_a   1.000
_cell.length_b   1.000
_cell.length_c   1.000
_cell.angle_alpha   90.00
_cell.angle_beta   90.00
_cell.angle_gamma   90.00
#
_symmetry.space_group_name_H-M   'P 1'
#
loop_
_entity.id
_entity.type
_entity.pdbx_description
1 polymer ?
#
loop_
_entity_poly.entity_id
_entity_poly.type
_entity_poly.pdbx_seq_one_letter_code
_entity_poly.pdbx_strand_id
1 'polypeptide(L)'
;APERRLPVALPSVQSVDFHDVDVGEGLVGGSVVWTPPQDVTHVSGYEVYFGDSVGSAQARVDWGFAPVGTNFLAVAMNTSRDGRTHVFVHTRSPLGVSPYSVAVEVCDVVGEDSLAVVNAAGTSAPWGVVELSFHESPTCADAPMRWAEVTVSSNAAAGARAADGDEYTA
;
A
#
# COMPACT_ATOMS: atom_id res chain seq x y z
N ALA A 1 -24.18 14.77 9.89
CA ALA A 1 -24.83 13.87 10.87
C ALA A 1 -23.99 12.61 10.95
N PRO A 2 -23.74 12.02 12.13
CA PRO A 2 -23.05 10.75 12.18
C PRO A 2 -23.83 9.74 11.33
N GLU A 3 -23.13 8.96 10.52
CA GLU A 3 -23.77 8.04 9.59
C GLU A 3 -24.65 7.04 10.35
N ARG A 4 -25.86 6.82 9.84
CA ARG A 4 -26.86 6.00 10.53
C ARG A 4 -26.42 4.54 10.48
N ARG A 5 -25.81 4.05 11.56
CA ARG A 5 -25.52 2.63 11.77
C ARG A 5 -26.82 1.84 11.88
N LEU A 6 -26.87 0.67 11.25
CA LEU A 6 -28.02 -0.22 11.35
C LEU A 6 -27.99 -1.03 12.65
N PRO A 7 -29.15 -1.30 13.27
CA PRO A 7 -29.25 -2.24 14.38
C PRO A 7 -29.16 -3.71 13.94
N VAL A 8 -29.37 -3.98 12.64
CA VAL A 8 -29.30 -5.32 12.04
C VAL A 8 -28.19 -5.35 11.00
N ALA A 9 -27.40 -6.43 11.00
CA ALA A 9 -26.35 -6.64 10.03
C ALA A 9 -26.89 -6.98 8.64
N LEU A 10 -26.27 -6.39 7.62
CA LEU A 10 -26.41 -6.81 6.23
C LEU A 10 -25.41 -7.95 5.94
N PRO A 11 -25.58 -8.70 4.84
CA PRO A 11 -24.55 -9.62 4.35
C PRO A 11 -23.18 -8.92 4.25
N SER A 12 -22.12 -9.58 4.72
CA SER A 12 -20.79 -9.00 4.78
C SER A 12 -20.01 -9.18 3.48
N VAL A 13 -19.15 -8.20 3.17
CA VAL A 13 -18.07 -8.35 2.20
C VAL A 13 -17.25 -9.61 2.52
N GLN A 14 -16.75 -10.32 1.51
CA GLN A 14 -16.02 -11.58 1.70
C GLN A 14 -14.51 -11.36 1.86
N SER A 15 -13.93 -10.42 1.11
CA SER A 15 -12.53 -10.04 1.18
C SER A 15 -12.35 -8.58 0.77
N VAL A 16 -11.30 -7.93 1.28
CA VAL A 16 -10.87 -6.58 0.91
C VAL A 16 -9.37 -6.65 0.64
N ASP A 17 -8.91 -5.90 -0.35
CA ASP A 17 -7.50 -5.71 -0.68
C ASP A 17 -7.25 -4.25 -1.05
N PHE A 18 -6.02 -3.78 -0.84
CA PHE A 18 -5.58 -2.44 -1.21
C PHE A 18 -4.15 -2.51 -1.72
N HIS A 19 -3.95 -2.05 -2.95
CA HIS A 19 -2.63 -1.90 -3.53
C HIS A 19 -2.28 -0.43 -3.59
N ASP A 20 -1.28 -0.05 -2.80
CA ASP A 20 -0.68 1.27 -2.87
C ASP A 20 0.23 1.38 -4.09
N VAL A 21 0.06 2.46 -4.83
CA VAL A 21 0.83 2.82 -6.03
C VAL A 21 1.39 4.24 -5.95
N ASP A 22 1.22 4.90 -4.81
CA ASP A 22 1.97 6.11 -4.49
C ASP A 22 3.33 5.70 -3.92
N VAL A 23 4.36 6.48 -4.19
CA VAL A 23 5.74 6.23 -3.75
C VAL A 23 6.21 7.22 -2.69
N GLY A 24 5.38 8.21 -2.35
CA GLY A 24 5.70 9.22 -1.36
C GLY A 24 5.53 8.68 0.07
N GLU A 25 6.57 8.83 0.91
CA GLU A 25 6.51 8.40 2.31
C GLU A 25 5.30 9.00 3.06
N GLY A 26 4.49 8.14 3.66
CA GLY A 26 3.30 8.54 4.41
C GLY A 26 2.10 8.91 3.53
N LEU A 27 2.20 8.71 2.22
CA LEU A 27 1.16 8.95 1.23
C LEU A 27 0.74 7.62 0.61
N VAL A 28 -0.55 7.51 0.30
CA VAL A 28 -1.10 6.36 -0.39
C VAL A 28 -1.93 6.80 -1.59
N GLY A 29 -2.04 5.92 -2.57
CA GLY A 29 -2.86 6.10 -3.75
C GLY A 29 -3.14 4.75 -4.40
N GLY A 30 -4.23 4.63 -5.17
CA GLY A 30 -4.55 3.37 -5.84
C GLY A 30 -6.01 3.00 -5.74
N SER A 31 -6.30 1.74 -5.43
CA SER A 31 -7.68 1.26 -5.34
C SER A 31 -7.89 0.28 -4.22
N VAL A 32 -8.94 0.53 -3.43
CA VAL A 32 -9.52 -0.46 -2.54
C VAL A 32 -10.40 -1.36 -3.39
N VAL A 33 -10.17 -2.67 -3.36
CA VAL A 33 -10.98 -3.67 -4.08
C VAL A 33 -11.57 -4.67 -3.10
N TRP A 34 -12.75 -5.19 -3.40
CA TRP A 34 -13.41 -6.15 -2.51
C TRP A 34 -14.22 -7.21 -3.25
N THR A 35 -14.53 -8.29 -2.53
CA THR A 35 -15.46 -9.32 -3.00
C THR A 35 -16.84 -9.10 -2.34
N PRO A 36 -17.90 -8.82 -3.11
CA PRO A 36 -19.24 -8.56 -2.56
C PRO A 36 -19.83 -9.81 -1.89
N PRO A 37 -20.83 -9.68 -0.99
CA PRO A 37 -21.59 -10.84 -0.49
C PRO A 37 -22.31 -11.59 -1.61
N GLN A 38 -22.61 -12.87 -1.38
CA GLN A 38 -23.39 -13.69 -2.33
C GLN A 38 -24.83 -13.17 -2.49
N ASP A 39 -25.42 -12.65 -1.42
CA ASP A 39 -26.74 -12.01 -1.43
C ASP A 39 -26.59 -10.49 -1.26
N VAL A 40 -27.00 -9.75 -2.29
CA VAL A 40 -26.99 -8.29 -2.33
C VAL A 40 -28.39 -7.68 -2.35
N THR A 41 -29.45 -8.48 -2.10
CA THR A 41 -30.86 -8.07 -2.26
C THR A 41 -31.21 -6.79 -1.48
N HIS A 42 -30.60 -6.60 -0.31
CA HIS A 42 -30.82 -5.44 0.57
C HIS A 42 -29.63 -4.47 0.60
N VAL A 43 -28.61 -4.69 -0.23
CA VAL A 43 -27.39 -3.87 -0.29
C VAL A 43 -27.56 -2.82 -1.39
N SER A 44 -27.51 -1.53 -1.02
CA SER A 44 -27.47 -0.42 -1.98
C SER A 44 -26.05 -0.06 -2.40
N GLY A 45 -25.04 -0.45 -1.63
CA GLY A 45 -23.63 -0.22 -1.95
C GLY A 45 -22.71 -0.50 -0.78
N TYR A 46 -21.53 0.11 -0.83
CA TYR A 46 -20.43 -0.12 0.09
C TYR A 46 -19.89 1.22 0.57
N GLU A 47 -19.64 1.31 1.87
CA GLU A 47 -18.98 2.46 2.50
C GLU A 47 -17.56 2.05 2.87
N VAL A 48 -16.59 2.88 2.48
CA VAL A 48 -15.17 2.62 2.71
C VAL A 48 -14.62 3.63 3.70
N TYR A 49 -14.01 3.15 4.76
CA TYR A 49 -13.35 3.99 5.76
C TYR A 49 -11.89 3.63 5.92
N PHE A 50 -11.11 4.59 6.40
CA PHE A 50 -9.72 4.40 6.77
C PHE A 50 -9.50 4.70 8.25
N GLY A 51 -8.78 3.84 8.96
CA GLY A 51 -8.62 3.89 10.41
C GLY A 51 -7.27 3.39 10.90
N ASP A 52 -7.01 3.60 12.18
CA ASP A 52 -5.76 3.32 12.87
C ASP A 52 -5.59 1.86 13.34
N SER A 53 -6.69 1.13 13.54
CA SER A 53 -6.66 -0.28 13.93
C SER A 53 -7.99 -0.99 13.68
N VAL A 54 -7.94 -2.32 13.53
CA VAL A 54 -9.11 -3.18 13.24
C VAL A 54 -10.27 -3.00 14.24
N GLY A 55 -10.00 -2.56 15.48
CA GLY A 55 -10.98 -2.44 16.57
C GLY A 55 -11.43 -1.01 16.92
N SER A 56 -10.82 0.02 16.35
CA SER A 56 -11.13 1.42 16.66
C SER A 56 -12.24 1.95 15.73
N ALA A 57 -13.41 2.23 16.30
CA ALA A 57 -14.50 2.89 15.60
C ALA A 57 -14.41 4.43 15.69
N GLN A 58 -13.52 4.97 16.53
CA GLN A 58 -13.52 6.39 16.92
C GLN A 58 -12.64 7.28 16.03
N ALA A 59 -11.69 6.72 15.28
CA ALA A 59 -10.73 7.49 14.46
C ALA A 59 -10.81 7.20 12.95
N ARG A 60 -12.00 6.80 12.45
CA ARG A 60 -12.19 6.48 11.03
C ARG A 60 -12.50 7.72 10.20
N VAL A 61 -11.84 7.84 9.05
CA VAL A 61 -12.11 8.82 8.01
C VAL A 61 -12.90 8.15 6.91
N ASP A 62 -13.95 8.82 6.44
CA ASP A 62 -14.71 8.39 5.27
C ASP A 62 -13.88 8.60 4.00
N TRP A 63 -13.64 7.51 3.26
CA TRP A 63 -13.03 7.56 1.92
C TRP A 63 -14.11 7.57 0.84
N GLY A 64 -15.31 7.11 1.16
CA GLY A 64 -16.51 7.33 0.36
C GLY A 64 -17.30 6.08 0.02
N PHE A 65 -18.21 6.27 -0.92
CA PHE A 65 -19.27 5.32 -1.25
C PHE A 65 -19.13 4.76 -2.68
N ALA A 66 -19.34 3.45 -2.82
CA ALA A 66 -19.48 2.77 -4.10
C ALA A 66 -20.86 2.07 -4.21
N PRO A 67 -21.63 2.29 -5.27
CA PRO A 67 -22.94 1.65 -5.43
C PRO A 67 -22.82 0.14 -5.67
N VAL A 68 -23.90 -0.60 -5.36
CA VAL A 68 -23.98 -2.04 -5.69
C VAL A 68 -23.76 -2.26 -7.19
N GLY A 69 -23.04 -3.33 -7.55
CA GLY A 69 -22.56 -3.57 -8.91
C GLY A 69 -21.14 -3.02 -9.16
N THR A 70 -20.60 -2.22 -8.24
CA THR A 70 -19.18 -1.85 -8.19
C THR A 70 -18.50 -2.59 -7.04
N ASN A 71 -17.23 -2.92 -7.21
CA ASN A 71 -16.44 -3.67 -6.24
C ASN A 71 -15.04 -3.06 -6.01
N PHE A 72 -14.91 -1.77 -6.29
CA PHE A 72 -13.70 -1.00 -6.04
C PHE A 72 -14.01 0.46 -5.72
N LEU A 73 -13.08 1.13 -5.01
CA LEU A 73 -13.06 2.57 -4.77
C LEU A 73 -11.65 3.08 -5.07
N ALA A 74 -11.56 4.09 -5.94
CA ALA A 74 -10.29 4.74 -6.24
C ALA A 74 -9.88 5.68 -5.10
N VAL A 75 -8.63 5.58 -4.67
CA VAL A 75 -7.98 6.49 -3.72
C VAL A 75 -7.04 7.39 -4.54
N ALA A 76 -7.20 8.70 -4.40
CA ALA A 76 -6.39 9.65 -5.14
C ALA A 76 -4.92 9.54 -4.72
N MET A 77 -4.01 9.80 -5.66
CA MET A 77 -2.59 9.96 -5.34
C MET A 77 -2.38 11.10 -4.34
N ASN A 78 -1.30 11.02 -3.58
CA ASN A 78 -0.91 11.92 -2.49
C ASN A 78 -1.93 11.96 -1.33
N THR A 79 -2.66 10.87 -1.08
CA THR A 79 -3.57 10.81 0.07
C THR A 79 -2.78 10.53 1.34
N SER A 80 -2.76 11.45 2.30
CA SER A 80 -2.01 11.27 3.55
C SER A 80 -2.57 10.13 4.41
N ARG A 81 -1.68 9.29 4.97
CA ARG A 81 -2.05 8.26 5.92
C ARG A 81 -2.49 8.81 7.28
N ASP A 82 -1.86 9.89 7.74
CA ASP A 82 -2.12 10.50 9.05
C ASP A 82 -2.20 9.45 10.19
N GLY A 83 -1.22 8.54 10.22
CA GLY A 83 -1.09 7.45 11.20
C GLY A 83 -2.07 6.29 11.07
N ARG A 84 -2.94 6.28 10.05
CA ARG A 84 -3.89 5.20 9.79
C ARG A 84 -3.27 4.10 8.95
N THR A 85 -3.72 2.89 9.20
CA THR A 85 -3.08 1.67 8.71
C THR A 85 -4.09 0.67 8.18
N HIS A 86 -5.40 0.88 8.34
CA HIS A 86 -6.42 -0.10 7.99
C HIS A 86 -7.56 0.51 7.19
N VAL A 87 -7.92 -0.16 6.09
CA VAL A 87 -9.12 0.14 5.32
C VAL A 87 -10.23 -0.81 5.73
N PHE A 88 -11.45 -0.29 5.85
CA PHE A 88 -12.66 -1.02 6.21
C PHE A 88 -13.69 -0.85 5.12
N VAL A 89 -14.27 -1.96 4.66
CA VAL A 89 -15.41 -1.93 3.75
C VAL A 89 -16.64 -2.48 4.46
N HIS A 90 -17.68 -1.66 4.53
CA HIS A 90 -18.98 -2.01 5.09
C HIS A 90 -20.02 -2.13 3.98
N THR A 91 -20.95 -3.06 4.12
CA THR A 91 -22.16 -3.04 3.31
C THR A 91 -23.12 -1.96 3.80
N ARG A 92 -23.79 -1.29 2.85
CA ARG A 92 -24.76 -0.22 3.10
C ARG A 92 -26.08 -0.53 2.42
N SER A 93 -27.17 -0.12 3.06
CA SER A 93 -28.52 -0.07 2.50
C SER A 93 -29.05 1.37 2.56
N PRO A 94 -30.23 1.67 1.96
CA PRO A 94 -30.89 2.96 2.14
C PRO A 94 -31.22 3.26 3.61
N LEU A 95 -31.25 2.22 4.46
CA LEU A 95 -31.54 2.37 5.87
C LEU A 95 -30.30 2.68 6.73
N GLY A 96 -29.08 2.48 6.20
CA GLY A 96 -27.85 2.73 6.94
C GLY A 96 -26.71 1.77 6.60
N VAL A 97 -25.62 1.90 7.34
CA VAL A 97 -24.39 1.11 7.19
C VAL A 97 -24.38 -0.07 8.17
N SER A 98 -23.99 -1.25 7.68
CA SER A 98 -23.84 -2.46 8.48
C SER A 98 -22.82 -2.24 9.60
N PRO A 99 -23.06 -2.72 10.83
CA PRO A 99 -22.09 -2.63 11.92
C PRO A 99 -20.84 -3.50 11.69
N TYR A 100 -20.91 -4.47 10.76
CA TYR A 100 -19.79 -5.35 10.42
C TYR A 100 -19.06 -4.88 9.17
N SER A 101 -17.75 -5.07 9.18
CA SER A 101 -16.85 -4.77 8.07
C SER A 101 -15.86 -5.90 7.87
N VAL A 102 -15.29 -5.95 6.67
CA VAL A 102 -13.99 -6.59 6.45
C VAL A 102 -12.94 -5.50 6.34
N ALA A 103 -11.75 -5.78 6.87
CA ALA A 103 -10.64 -4.83 6.88
C ALA A 103 -9.38 -5.45 6.30
N VAL A 104 -8.52 -4.60 5.75
CA VAL A 104 -7.16 -4.95 5.31
C VAL A 104 -6.19 -3.91 5.84
N GLU A 105 -4.99 -4.34 6.20
CA GLU A 105 -3.89 -3.43 6.49
C GLU A 105 -3.40 -2.78 5.18
N VAL A 106 -3.11 -1.49 5.23
CA VAL A 106 -2.49 -0.73 4.14
C VAL A 106 -1.00 -0.64 4.40
N CYS A 107 -0.25 -1.25 3.48
CA CYS A 107 1.18 -1.05 3.36
C CYS A 107 1.45 0.15 2.46
N ASP A 108 2.26 1.06 2.95
CA ASP A 108 2.67 2.26 2.23
C ASP A 108 3.88 1.92 1.39
N VAL A 109 3.75 2.07 0.08
CA VAL A 109 4.84 1.86 -0.85
C VAL A 109 5.69 3.12 -0.83
N VAL A 110 6.93 2.98 -0.37
CA VAL A 110 7.90 4.08 -0.45
C VAL A 110 8.87 3.80 -1.59
N GLY A 111 9.08 4.82 -2.41
CA GLY A 111 10.16 4.81 -3.39
C GLY A 111 11.49 4.97 -2.66
N GLU A 112 12.29 3.91 -2.60
CA GLU A 112 13.68 4.03 -2.18
C GLU A 112 14.55 4.12 -3.43
N ASP A 113 14.96 5.32 -3.79
CA ASP A 113 15.95 5.51 -4.85
C ASP A 113 17.36 5.34 -4.23
N SER A 114 17.77 4.08 -4.03
CA SER A 114 19.10 3.76 -3.51
C SER A 114 20.04 3.36 -4.65
N LEU A 115 20.81 4.34 -5.15
CA LEU A 115 21.92 4.07 -6.07
C LEU A 115 23.19 3.73 -5.28
N ALA A 116 23.43 2.44 -5.01
CA ALA A 116 24.69 1.97 -4.45
C ALA A 116 25.70 1.65 -5.57
N VAL A 117 26.60 2.57 -5.90
CA VAL A 117 27.73 2.28 -6.79
C VAL A 117 28.86 1.65 -5.99
N VAL A 118 28.92 0.31 -5.99
CA VAL A 118 30.01 -0.44 -5.34
C VAL A 118 31.10 -0.73 -6.39
N ASN A 119 32.37 -0.44 -6.07
CA ASN A 119 33.54 -0.69 -6.93
C ASN A 119 33.59 0.07 -8.28
N ALA A 120 33.17 1.34 -8.33
CA ALA A 120 33.48 2.17 -9.49
C ALA A 120 34.99 2.47 -9.54
N ALA A 121 35.73 1.69 -10.32
CA ALA A 121 37.03 2.11 -10.80
C ALA A 121 36.80 3.13 -11.93
N GLY A 122 37.38 4.33 -11.83
CA GLY A 122 37.44 5.24 -12.97
C GLY A 122 38.14 4.52 -14.14
N THR A 123 37.42 4.26 -15.22
CA THR A 123 37.99 3.64 -16.43
C THR A 123 38.09 4.67 -17.55
N SER A 124 39.10 4.56 -18.41
CA SER A 124 39.15 5.26 -19.70
C SER A 124 38.49 4.47 -20.83
N ALA A 125 37.77 3.39 -20.50
CA ALA A 125 37.09 2.54 -21.46
C ALA A 125 35.76 3.19 -21.91
N PRO A 126 35.38 3.06 -23.20
CA PRO A 126 34.19 3.72 -23.76
C PRO A 126 32.85 3.10 -23.33
N TRP A 127 32.85 2.09 -22.45
CA TRP A 127 31.65 1.44 -21.94
C TRP A 127 31.59 1.59 -20.41
N GLY A 128 30.57 2.31 -19.94
CA GLY A 128 30.29 2.53 -18.52
C GLY A 128 28.89 2.04 -18.16
N VAL A 129 28.75 1.58 -16.91
CA VAL A 129 27.56 1.10 -16.18
C VAL A 129 26.64 0.12 -16.95
N VAL A 130 26.62 -1.13 -16.49
CA VAL A 130 25.87 -2.23 -17.15
C VAL A 130 24.43 -2.37 -16.64
N GLU A 131 24.08 -1.87 -15.44
CA GLU A 131 22.70 -1.94 -14.94
C GLU A 131 22.42 -0.87 -13.87
N LEU A 132 21.21 -0.32 -13.90
CA LEU A 132 20.62 0.56 -12.89
C LEU A 132 19.24 -0.03 -12.55
N SER A 133 18.97 -0.28 -11.27
CA SER A 133 17.72 -0.90 -10.81
C SER A 133 17.07 -0.04 -9.73
N PHE A 134 15.78 0.25 -9.90
CA PHE A 134 14.95 0.97 -8.93
C PHE A 134 14.07 -0.04 -8.19
N HIS A 135 13.88 0.13 -6.87
CA HIS A 135 13.13 -0.81 -6.04
C HIS A 135 12.05 -0.08 -5.22
N GLU A 136 10.88 -0.71 -5.12
CA GLU A 136 9.78 -0.27 -4.26
C GLU A 136 9.80 -1.11 -2.97
N SER A 137 9.68 -0.45 -1.80
CA SER A 137 9.68 -1.11 -0.50
C SER A 137 8.36 -0.83 0.23
N PRO A 138 7.50 -1.85 0.45
CA PRO A 138 6.28 -1.66 1.24
C PRO A 138 6.60 -1.60 2.74
N THR A 139 6.08 -0.58 3.43
CA THR A 139 6.18 -0.40 4.88
C THR A 139 4.86 -0.78 5.56
N CYS A 140 4.85 -1.95 6.23
CA CYS A 140 3.70 -2.47 7.01
C CYS A 140 4.08 -2.63 8.50
N ALA A 141 3.10 -2.65 9.40
CA ALA A 141 3.30 -2.81 10.85
C ALA A 141 3.74 -4.24 11.23
N ASP A 142 3.32 -5.25 10.48
CA ASP A 142 3.68 -6.66 10.69
C ASP A 142 4.66 -7.18 9.63
N ALA A 143 5.93 -6.75 9.78
CA ALA A 143 7.16 -7.25 9.17
C ALA A 143 7.41 -6.95 7.67
N PRO A 144 8.67 -6.58 7.32
CA PRO A 144 9.05 -6.35 5.94
C PRO A 144 8.99 -7.69 5.19
N MET A 145 8.35 -7.70 4.02
CA MET A 145 8.54 -8.80 3.08
C MET A 145 10.06 -8.95 2.82
N ARG A 146 10.65 -10.05 3.29
CA ARG A 146 12.01 -10.43 2.94
C ARG A 146 12.00 -10.90 1.49
N TRP A 147 12.43 -10.04 0.57
CA TRP A 147 12.69 -10.46 -0.80
C TRP A 147 14.04 -11.16 -0.89
N ALA A 148 14.10 -12.19 -1.74
CA ALA A 148 15.30 -12.96 -2.00
C ALA A 148 16.36 -12.05 -2.63
N GLU A 149 17.53 -11.99 -1.99
CA GLU A 149 18.72 -11.36 -2.54
C GLU A 149 19.07 -12.05 -3.87
N VAL A 150 18.86 -11.37 -4.99
CA VAL A 150 19.35 -11.84 -6.30
C VAL A 150 20.82 -11.47 -6.38
N THR A 151 21.68 -12.35 -5.87
CA THR A 151 23.14 -12.19 -6.02
C THR A 151 23.52 -12.52 -7.46
N VAL A 152 23.74 -11.50 -8.29
CA VAL A 152 24.40 -11.68 -9.59
C VAL A 152 25.90 -11.72 -9.32
N SER A 153 26.53 -12.90 -9.44
CA SER A 153 27.99 -13.02 -9.34
C SER A 153 28.63 -12.81 -10.72
N SER A 154 29.36 -11.71 -10.88
CA SER A 154 30.29 -11.55 -12.00
C SER A 154 31.67 -12.06 -11.58
N ASN A 155 32.11 -13.17 -12.18
CA ASN A 155 33.46 -13.70 -11.97
C ASN A 155 34.51 -12.87 -12.75
N ALA A 156 34.99 -11.76 -12.18
CA ALA A 156 36.30 -11.11 -12.42
C ALA A 156 36.30 -9.77 -11.65
N ALA A 157 37.33 -9.33 -10.93
CA ALA A 157 38.75 -9.51 -11.13
C ALA A 157 39.51 -9.51 -9.79
N ALA A 158 40.50 -10.40 -9.68
CA ALA A 158 41.50 -10.33 -8.64
C ALA A 158 42.41 -9.11 -8.89
N GLY A 159 42.50 -8.18 -7.94
CA GLY A 159 43.70 -7.33 -7.83
C GLY A 159 43.57 -5.83 -7.58
N ALA A 160 42.44 -5.25 -7.17
CA ALA A 160 42.38 -3.82 -6.83
C ALA A 160 42.30 -3.59 -5.31
N ARG A 161 43.32 -2.95 -4.72
CA ARG A 161 43.28 -2.43 -3.34
C ARG A 161 42.46 -1.15 -3.32
N ALA A 162 41.46 -1.07 -2.44
CA ALA A 162 40.70 0.13 -2.17
C ALA A 162 41.58 1.18 -1.47
N ALA A 163 41.51 2.43 -1.92
CA ALA A 163 41.88 3.60 -1.14
C ALA A 163 40.59 4.23 -0.62
N ASP A 164 40.62 4.57 0.66
CA ASP A 164 39.52 4.91 1.56
C ASP A 164 39.03 6.35 1.36
N GLY A 165 37.72 6.61 1.53
CA GLY A 165 37.29 7.84 2.21
C GLY A 165 36.53 8.97 1.49
N ASP A 166 35.67 8.74 0.49
CA ASP A 166 34.78 9.82 0.00
C ASP A 166 33.29 9.46 0.13
N GLU A 167 32.61 10.16 1.04
CA GLU A 167 31.16 10.17 1.25
C GLU A 167 30.56 11.29 0.38
N TYR A 168 29.68 10.96 -0.57
CA TYR A 168 28.94 11.94 -1.37
C TYR A 168 27.50 12.01 -0.88
N THR A 169 27.17 13.08 -0.16
CA THR A 169 25.79 13.49 0.13
C THR A 169 25.26 14.25 -1.08
N ALA A 170 24.15 13.79 -1.67
CA ALA A 170 23.32 14.58 -2.57
C ALA A 170 22.28 15.37 -1.77
#